data_AF-A0A0N8VKJ3-F1
#
_entry.id   AF-A0A0N8VKJ3-F1
#
_cell.length_a   1.000
_cell.length_b   1.000
_cell.length_c   1.000
_cell.angle_alpha   90.00
_cell.angle_beta   90.00
_cell.angle_gamma   90.00
#
_symmetry.space_group_name_H-M   'P 1'
#
loop_
_entity.id
_entity.type
_entity.pdbx_description
1 polymer ?
#
loop_
_entity_poly.entity_id
_entity_poly.type
_entity_poly.pdbx_seq_one_letter_code
_entity_poly.pdbx_strand_id
1 'polypeptide(L)'
;RKKKADDVKVVFFGPSEKAFSSNDSDFLKLFSILKDLGIVTIACSGYSKAHDLDKAIMDLSTELEDVSETIPRYVDAGYTVMTF
;
A
#
# COMPACT_ATOMS: atom_id res chain seq x y z
N ARG A 1 -7.04 -23.27 -12.51
CA ARG A 1 -6.25 -22.16 -13.09
C ARG A 1 -5.81 -21.27 -11.92
N LYS A 2 -4.52 -21.22 -11.55
CA LYS A 2 -4.01 -20.23 -10.58
C LYS A 2 -4.28 -18.83 -11.11
N LYS A 3 -4.87 -17.94 -10.32
CA LYS A 3 -5.07 -16.53 -10.73
C LYS A 3 -3.68 -15.88 -10.65
N LYS A 4 -3.27 -15.16 -11.69
CA LYS A 4 -1.92 -14.56 -11.76
C LYS A 4 -1.65 -13.46 -10.72
N ALA A 5 -2.66 -13.10 -9.91
CA ALA A 5 -2.59 -12.05 -8.89
C ALA A 5 -2.56 -12.59 -7.46
N ASP A 6 -2.37 -13.90 -7.25
CA ASP A 6 -2.45 -14.53 -5.92
C ASP A 6 -1.39 -14.01 -4.93
N ASP A 7 -0.34 -13.33 -5.40
CA ASP A 7 0.73 -12.80 -4.53
C ASP A 7 1.27 -11.45 -5.01
N VAL A 8 0.42 -10.43 -4.93
CA VAL A 8 0.78 -9.03 -5.21
C VAL A 8 0.72 -8.23 -3.91
N LYS A 9 1.73 -7.37 -3.71
CA LYS A 9 1.80 -6.39 -2.63
C LYS A 9 1.87 -5.00 -3.26
N VAL A 10 1.06 -4.07 -2.77
CA VAL A 10 1.09 -2.68 -3.20
C VAL A 10 1.62 -1.83 -2.06
N VAL A 11 2.76 -1.19 -2.28
CA VAL A 11 3.40 -0.31 -1.29
C VAL A 11 3.18 1.13 -1.72
N PHE A 12 2.49 1.90 -0.88
CA PHE A 12 2.39 3.35 -0.98
C PHE A 12 3.55 3.96 -0.19
N PHE A 13 4.31 4.84 -0.83
CA PHE A 13 5.48 5.46 -0.23
C PHE A 13 5.61 6.91 -0.71
N GLY A 14 5.65 7.85 0.23
CA GLY A 14 5.83 9.27 -0.08
C GLY A 14 4.53 9.96 -0.50
N PRO A 15 4.56 10.88 -1.49
CA PRO A 15 3.38 11.70 -1.85
C PRO A 15 2.10 10.92 -2.15
N SER A 16 2.21 9.67 -2.60
CA SER A 16 1.07 8.79 -2.86
C SER A 16 0.22 8.54 -1.60
N GLU A 17 0.79 8.62 -0.40
CA GLU A 17 0.05 8.41 0.87
C GLU A 17 -0.98 9.51 1.14
N LYS A 18 -0.82 10.70 0.53
CA LYS A 18 -1.81 11.77 0.66
C LYS A 18 -3.17 11.37 0.08
N ALA A 19 -3.19 10.42 -0.87
CA ALA A 19 -4.41 9.94 -1.50
C ALA A 19 -5.39 9.33 -0.46
N PHE A 20 -4.88 8.72 0.61
CA PHE A 20 -5.70 8.18 1.70
C PHE A 20 -6.55 9.24 2.42
N SER A 21 -6.11 10.49 2.43
CA SER A 21 -6.83 11.62 3.03
C SER A 21 -7.65 12.45 2.04
N SER A 22 -7.53 12.19 0.74
CA SER A 22 -7.96 13.13 -0.31
C SER A 22 -9.46 13.08 -0.65
N ASN A 23 -10.22 12.12 -0.11
CA ASN A 23 -11.59 11.80 -0.55
C ASN A 23 -11.73 11.61 -2.08
N ASP A 24 -10.62 11.32 -2.77
CA ASP A 24 -10.58 11.10 -4.21
C ASP A 24 -11.35 9.81 -4.55
N SER A 25 -12.43 9.95 -5.33
CA SER A 25 -13.30 8.83 -5.68
C SER A 25 -12.61 7.76 -6.52
N ASP A 26 -11.62 8.13 -7.33
CA ASP A 26 -10.92 7.18 -8.18
C ASP A 26 -9.88 6.40 -7.38
N PHE A 27 -9.21 7.06 -6.43
CA PHE A 27 -8.38 6.37 -5.44
C PHE A 27 -9.20 5.38 -4.60
N LEU A 28 -10.35 5.80 -4.07
CA LEU A 28 -11.21 4.93 -3.26
C LEU A 28 -11.74 3.73 -4.04
N LYS A 29 -12.09 3.91 -5.33
CA LYS A 29 -12.47 2.79 -6.21
C LYS A 29 -11.30 1.84 -6.42
N LEU A 30 -10.11 2.35 -6.75
CA LEU A 30 -8.91 1.54 -6.92
C LEU A 30 -8.62 0.74 -5.65
N PHE A 31 -8.64 1.40 -4.50
CA PHE A 31 -8.39 0.78 -3.21
C PHE A 31 -9.40 -0.33 -2.89
N SER A 32 -10.69 -0.11 -3.16
CA SER A 32 -11.72 -1.14 -3.04
C SER A 32 -11.43 -2.36 -3.91
N ILE A 33 -11.00 -2.15 -5.16
CA ILE A 33 -10.63 -3.24 -6.07
C ILE A 33 -9.44 -4.04 -5.52
N LEU A 34 -8.41 -3.36 -5.00
CA LEU A 34 -7.26 -4.04 -4.40
C LEU A 34 -7.68 -4.91 -3.20
N LYS A 35 -8.54 -4.36 -2.34
CA LYS A 35 -9.09 -5.07 -1.17
C LYS A 35 -9.92 -6.29 -1.58
N ASP A 36 -10.80 -6.16 -2.56
CA ASP A 36 -11.65 -7.25 -3.06
C ASP A 36 -10.83 -8.37 -3.73
N LEU A 37 -9.67 -8.01 -4.29
CA LEU A 37 -8.71 -8.97 -4.84
C LEU A 37 -7.83 -9.64 -3.78
N GLY A 38 -7.93 -9.23 -2.50
CA GLY A 38 -7.09 -9.73 -1.42
C GLY A 38 -5.63 -9.27 -1.51
N ILE A 39 -5.36 -8.20 -2.26
CA ILE A 39 -4.03 -7.60 -2.39
C ILE A 39 -3.71 -6.86 -1.09
N VAL A 40 -2.56 -7.17 -0.50
CA VAL A 40 -2.11 -6.47 0.71
C VAL A 40 -1.55 -5.11 0.31
N THR A 41 -2.06 -4.08 0.98
CA THR A 41 -1.62 -2.70 0.82
C THR A 41 -0.79 -2.30 2.03
N ILE A 42 0.35 -1.68 1.77
CA ILE A 42 1.32 -1.25 2.79
C ILE A 42 1.58 0.23 2.58
N ALA A 43 1.68 1.01 3.65
CA ALA A 43 2.05 2.42 3.61
C ALA A 43 3.23 2.72 4.55
N CYS A 44 4.02 3.75 4.25
CA CYS A 44 5.20 4.09 5.03
C CYS A 44 4.84 4.78 6.34
N SER A 45 5.12 4.08 7.45
CA SER A 45 4.95 4.63 8.80
C SER A 45 5.71 5.93 9.04
N GLY A 46 6.86 6.15 8.37
CA GLY A 46 7.65 7.37 8.49
C GLY A 46 6.99 8.60 7.85
N TYR A 47 6.49 8.45 6.62
CA TYR A 47 5.83 9.56 5.91
C TYR A 47 4.44 9.81 6.47
N SER A 48 3.71 8.75 6.83
CA SER A 48 2.37 8.85 7.40
C SER A 48 2.34 9.64 8.72
N LYS A 49 3.29 9.37 9.63
CA LYS A 49 3.45 10.13 10.88
C LYS A 49 3.83 11.59 10.66
N ALA A 50 4.71 11.85 9.70
CA ALA A 50 5.17 13.22 9.41
C ALA A 50 4.06 14.11 8.80
N HIS A 51 3.00 13.51 8.29
CA HIS A 51 1.91 14.18 7.58
C HIS A 51 0.53 13.94 8.20
N ASP A 52 0.46 13.39 9.41
CA ASP A 52 -0.78 13.10 10.14
C ASP A 52 -1.77 12.20 9.36
N LEU A 53 -1.24 11.28 8.55
CA LEU A 53 -2.04 10.38 7.68
C LEU A 53 -2.37 9.03 8.33
N ASP A 54 -1.76 8.72 9.48
CA ASP A 54 -1.87 7.41 10.14
C ASP A 54 -3.32 6.95 10.31
N LYS A 55 -4.20 7.84 10.78
CA LYS A 55 -5.62 7.52 10.99
C LYS A 55 -6.31 7.17 9.67
N ALA A 56 -6.13 7.98 8.64
CA ALA A 56 -6.77 7.77 7.34
C ALA A 56 -6.33 6.45 6.69
N ILE A 57 -5.07 6.07 6.89
CA ILE A 57 -4.49 4.83 6.37
C ILE A 57 -5.00 3.61 7.17
N MET A 58 -5.03 3.70 8.50
CA MET A 58 -5.57 2.65 9.36
C MET A 58 -7.07 2.41 9.12
N ASP A 59 -7.85 3.47 8.91
CA ASP A 59 -9.29 3.39 8.62
C ASP A 59 -9.57 2.59 7.33
N LEU A 60 -8.63 2.63 6.39
CA LEU A 60 -8.68 1.89 5.13
C LEU A 60 -8.11 0.46 5.24
N SER A 61 -7.81 -0.04 6.44
CA SER A 61 -7.27 -1.40 6.66
C SER A 61 -5.92 -1.64 5.96
N THR A 62 -5.12 -0.58 5.77
CA THR A 62 -3.77 -0.66 5.20
C THR A 62 -2.74 -0.89 6.31
N GLU A 63 -1.74 -1.74 6.05
CA GLU A 63 -0.66 -1.98 6.99
C GLU A 63 0.35 -0.83 6.98
N LEU A 64 0.72 -0.33 8.16
CA LEU A 64 1.78 0.67 8.30
C LEU A 64 3.10 -0.04 8.63
N GLU A 65 4.04 -0.03 7.70
CA GLU A 65 5.36 -0.63 7.87
C GLU A 65 6.48 0.40 7.60
N ASP A 66 7.71 0.09 8.01
CA ASP A 66 8.89 0.82 7.52
C ASP A 66 9.25 0.30 6.14
N VAL A 67 8.96 1.09 5.11
CA VAL A 67 9.22 0.73 3.71
C VAL A 67 10.69 0.43 3.45
N SER A 68 11.60 1.03 4.22
CA SER A 68 13.05 0.80 4.13
C SER A 68 13.42 -0.63 4.48
N GLU A 69 12.64 -1.29 5.33
CA GLU A 69 12.79 -2.71 5.68
C GLU A 69 11.86 -3.61 4.84
N THR A 70 10.65 -3.14 4.52
CA THR A 70 9.64 -3.88 3.78
C THR A 70 10.08 -4.24 2.36
N ILE A 71 10.60 -3.28 1.59
CA ILE A 71 10.96 -3.53 0.19
C ILE A 71 12.11 -4.56 0.10
N PRO A 72 13.24 -4.39 0.82
CA PRO A 72 14.30 -5.40 0.82
C PRO A 72 13.81 -6.78 1.25
N ARG A 73 12.96 -6.87 2.28
CA ARG A 73 12.37 -8.14 2.73
C ARG A 73 11.61 -8.86 1.62
N TYR A 74 10.84 -8.14 0.80
CA TYR A 74 10.14 -8.75 -0.33
C TYR A 74 11.05 -9.07 -1.50
N VAL A 75 12.07 -8.24 -1.77
CA VAL A 75 13.10 -8.56 -2.77
C VAL A 75 13.81 -9.87 -2.42
N ASP A 76 14.23 -10.03 -1.16
CA ASP A 76 14.89 -11.24 -0.66
C ASP A 76 13.97 -12.46 -0.70
N ALA A 77 12.66 -12.27 -0.57
CA ALA A 77 11.65 -13.32 -0.72
C ALA A 77 11.36 -13.70 -2.20
N GLY A 78 12.03 -13.05 -3.16
CA GLY A 78 11.92 -13.36 -4.59
C GLY A 78 10.85 -12.56 -5.33
N TYR A 79 10.31 -11.49 -4.74
CA TYR A 79 9.39 -10.60 -5.44
C TYR A 79 10.13 -9.74 -6.47
N THR A 80 9.46 -9.46 -7.58
CA THR A 80 9.91 -8.48 -8.56
C THR A 80 9.28 -7.13 -8.24
N VAL A 81 10.11 -6.11 -8.07
CA VAL A 81 9.65 -4.75 -7.78
C VAL A 81 9.24 -4.05 -9.07
N MET A 82 8.07 -3.42 -9.05
CA MET A 82 7.59 -2.51 -10.09
C MET A 82 7.31 -1.15 -9.45
N THR A 83 7.84 -0.08 -10.05
CA THR A 83 7.71 1.30 -9.56
C THR A 83 6.95 2.16 -10.56
N PHE A 84 6.14 3.10 -10.09
CA PHE A 84 5.30 3.99 -10.89
C PHE A 84 5.43 5.43 -10.43
#